data_AF-A0AAD3DV13-F1
#
_entry.id   AF-A0AAD3DV13-F1
#
_cell.length_a   1.000
_cell.length_b   1.000
_cell.length_c   1.000
_cell.angle_alpha   90.00
_cell.angle_beta   90.00
_cell.angle_gamma   90.00
#
_symmetry.space_group_name_H-M   'P 1'
#
loop_
_entity.id
_entity.type
_entity.pdbx_description
1 polymer ?
#
loop_
_entity_poly.entity_id
_entity_poly.type
_entity_poly.pdbx_seq_one_letter_code
_entity_poly.pdbx_strand_id
1 'polypeptide(L)'
;MSQNMSQNPAQVEVSAQRVRNTISSLVDREKALLANLDVVKNSIATSADYLAVLGDSEKVATYKELMGNLGKLAHEVRSHQEVLKAYDQSYAASLATTDFQAVLDQRLKDHLQRNPYNPRSDGHMKEFLEAV
;
A
#
# COMPACT_ATOMS: atom_id res chain seq x y z
N MET A 1 -35.44 36.27 7.48
CA MET A 1 -34.45 36.93 6.58
C MET A 1 -33.26 36.00 6.45
N SER A 2 -33.24 35.21 5.38
CA SER A 2 -32.19 34.21 5.13
C SER A 2 -30.96 34.89 4.57
N GLN A 3 -29.89 34.98 5.36
CA GLN A 3 -28.59 35.41 4.84
C GLN A 3 -27.99 34.25 4.04
N ASN A 4 -28.08 34.35 2.71
CA ASN A 4 -27.22 33.64 1.79
C ASN A 4 -25.77 33.99 2.13
N MET A 5 -25.08 33.13 2.87
CA MET A 5 -23.63 33.15 2.94
C MET A 5 -23.11 32.87 1.54
N SER A 6 -22.66 33.93 0.85
CA SER A 6 -21.89 33.80 -0.38
C SER A 6 -20.65 32.97 -0.06
N GLN A 7 -20.63 31.79 -0.66
CA GLN A 7 -19.61 30.76 -0.52
C GLN A 7 -18.28 31.30 -1.06
N ASN A 8 -17.17 31.17 -0.32
CA ASN A 8 -15.87 31.67 -0.78
C ASN A 8 -15.13 30.59 -1.60
N PRO A 9 -15.10 30.68 -2.94
CA PRO A 9 -14.48 29.67 -3.81
C PRO A 9 -12.98 29.45 -3.50
N ALA A 10 -12.29 30.48 -3.00
CA ALA A 10 -10.88 30.37 -2.63
C ALA A 10 -10.64 29.38 -1.48
N GLN A 11 -11.58 29.21 -0.55
CA GLN A 11 -11.42 28.26 0.57
C GLN A 11 -11.56 26.80 0.10
N VAL A 12 -12.44 26.54 -0.88
CA VAL A 12 -12.64 25.21 -1.46
C VAL A 12 -11.39 24.79 -2.25
N GLU A 13 -10.82 25.71 -3.02
CA GLU A 13 -9.63 25.46 -3.83
C GLU A 13 -8.39 25.15 -2.98
N VAL A 14 -8.15 25.93 -1.91
CA VAL A 14 -7.04 25.69 -0.97
C VAL A 14 -7.19 24.34 -0.27
N SER A 15 -8.41 23.96 0.10
CA SER A 15 -8.69 22.66 0.74
C SER A 15 -8.41 21.49 -0.21
N ALA A 16 -8.81 21.64 -1.48
CA ALA A 16 -8.54 20.65 -2.52
C ALA A 16 -7.03 20.47 -2.76
N GLN A 17 -6.28 21.59 -2.83
CA GLN A 17 -4.83 21.53 -3.01
C GLN A 17 -4.13 20.82 -1.85
N ARG A 18 -4.58 21.04 -0.60
CA ARG A 18 -4.04 20.33 0.57
C ARG A 18 -4.26 18.82 0.47
N VAL A 19 -5.46 18.39 0.08
CA VAL A 19 -5.78 16.96 -0.10
C VAL A 19 -4.86 16.33 -1.16
N ARG A 20 -4.73 16.96 -2.33
CA ARG A 20 -3.85 16.46 -3.41
C ARG A 20 -2.38 16.39 -2.97
N ASN A 21 -1.89 17.42 -2.28
CA ASN A 21 -0.52 17.43 -1.74
C ASN A 21 -0.30 16.29 -0.73
N THR A 22 -1.28 16.04 0.15
CA THR A 22 -1.23 14.93 1.11
C THR A 22 -1.22 13.59 0.39
N ILE A 23 -2.08 13.38 -0.62
CA ILE A 23 -2.09 12.16 -1.42
C ILE A 23 -0.73 11.92 -2.10
N SER A 24 -0.17 12.95 -2.74
CA SER A 24 1.15 12.85 -3.38
C SER A 24 2.25 12.46 -2.38
N SER A 25 2.25 13.07 -1.19
CA SER A 25 3.22 12.76 -0.12
C SER A 25 3.09 11.32 0.38
N LEU A 26 1.86 10.82 0.54
CA LEU A 26 1.61 9.43 0.93
C LEU A 26 2.11 8.45 -0.14
N VAL A 27 1.80 8.72 -1.41
CA VAL A 27 2.26 7.89 -2.54
C VAL A 27 3.78 7.79 -2.57
N ASP A 28 4.50 8.89 -2.35
CA ASP A 28 5.97 8.89 -2.35
C ASP A 28 6.56 8.16 -1.14
N ARG A 29 5.96 8.28 0.04
CA ARG A 29 6.33 7.47 1.22
C ARG A 29 6.13 5.98 0.96
N GLU A 30 5.04 5.61 0.31
CA GLU A 30 4.75 4.22 -0.03
C GLU A 30 5.70 3.65 -1.07
N LYS A 31 6.16 4.45 -2.03
CA LYS A 31 7.24 4.04 -2.95
C LYS A 31 8.53 3.72 -2.19
N ALA A 32 8.90 4.59 -1.24
CA ALA A 32 10.08 4.35 -0.40
C ALA A 32 9.92 3.10 0.47
N LEU A 33 8.73 2.89 1.04
CA LEU A 33 8.42 1.68 1.81
C LEU A 33 8.54 0.42 0.96
N LEU A 34 8.00 0.42 -0.26
CA LEU A 34 8.12 -0.72 -1.18
C LEU A 34 9.59 -1.03 -1.51
N ALA A 35 10.40 0.00 -1.80
CA ALA A 35 11.82 -0.19 -2.05
C ALA A 35 12.54 -0.81 -0.84
N ASN A 36 12.22 -0.37 0.38
CA ASN A 36 12.78 -0.96 1.60
C ASN A 36 12.32 -2.40 1.81
N LEU A 37 11.05 -2.72 1.51
CA LEU A 37 10.54 -4.09 1.59
C LEU A 37 11.28 -5.01 0.62
N ASP A 38 11.58 -4.55 -0.59
CA ASP A 38 12.32 -5.34 -1.58
C ASP A 38 13.76 -5.63 -1.10
N VAL A 39 14.43 -4.66 -0.45
CA VAL A 39 15.75 -4.89 0.17
C VAL A 39 15.67 -5.97 1.26
N VAL A 40 14.67 -5.90 2.14
CA VAL A 40 14.49 -6.88 3.23
C VAL A 40 14.18 -8.27 2.67
N LYS A 41 13.30 -8.37 1.66
CA LYS A 41 12.98 -9.62 0.96
C LYS A 41 14.22 -10.28 0.35
N ASN A 42 15.09 -9.50 -0.29
CA ASN A 42 16.34 -10.02 -0.86
C ASN A 42 17.32 -10.52 0.22
N SER A 43 17.40 -9.82 1.36
CA SER A 43 18.22 -10.26 2.50
C SER A 43 17.70 -11.56 3.11
N ILE A 44 16.38 -11.74 3.17
CA ILE A 44 15.73 -12.96 3.64
C ILE A 44 15.99 -14.11 2.68
N ALA A 45 15.85 -13.88 1.37
CA ALA A 45 16.17 -14.87 0.34
C ALA A 45 17.58 -15.42 0.52
N THR A 46 18.57 -14.53 0.61
CA THR A 46 19.97 -14.90 0.81
C THR A 46 20.19 -15.69 2.11
N SER A 47 19.49 -15.32 3.19
CA SER A 47 19.61 -16.01 4.48
C SER A 47 18.99 -17.41 4.45
N ALA A 48 17.86 -17.58 3.76
CA ALA A 48 17.20 -18.87 3.60
C ALA A 48 18.04 -19.82 2.73
N ASP A 49 18.65 -19.33 1.65
CA ASP A 49 19.55 -20.12 0.81
C ASP A 49 20.71 -20.69 1.63
N TYR A 50 21.33 -19.86 2.47
CA TYR A 50 22.42 -20.31 3.34
C TYR A 50 21.96 -21.40 4.33
N LEU A 51 20.77 -21.24 4.91
CA LEU A 51 20.21 -22.22 5.85
C LEU A 51 19.80 -23.53 5.15
N ALA A 52 19.33 -23.46 3.91
CA ALA A 52 19.03 -24.64 3.11
C ALA A 52 20.29 -25.45 2.80
N VAL A 53 21.40 -24.79 2.47
CA VAL A 53 22.72 -25.45 2.30
C VAL A 53 23.17 -26.14 3.60
N LEU A 54 22.87 -25.55 4.76
CA LEU A 54 23.18 -26.15 6.06
C LEU A 54 22.19 -27.25 6.50
N GLY A 55 21.13 -27.50 5.73
CA GLY A 55 20.10 -28.50 6.06
C GLY A 55 19.14 -28.09 7.19
N ASP A 56 19.08 -26.79 7.54
CA ASP A 56 18.23 -26.27 8.62
C ASP A 56 16.80 -25.99 8.13
N SER A 57 16.08 -27.08 7.84
CA SER A 57 14.74 -27.05 7.24
C SER A 57 13.69 -26.32 8.09
N GLU A 58 13.83 -26.32 9.41
CA GLU A 58 12.90 -25.62 10.31
C GLU A 58 13.03 -24.10 10.17
N LYS A 59 14.27 -23.58 10.17
CA LYS A 59 14.47 -22.14 9.95
C LYS A 59 14.10 -21.72 8.54
N VAL A 60 14.39 -22.54 7.54
CA VAL A 60 13.93 -22.31 6.16
C VAL A 60 12.40 -22.15 6.10
N ALA A 61 11.63 -22.98 6.80
CA ALA A 61 10.17 -22.84 6.87
C ALA A 61 9.74 -21.51 7.51
N THR A 62 10.45 -21.05 8.54
CA THR A 62 10.21 -19.74 9.17
C THR A 62 10.46 -18.59 8.19
N TYR A 63 11.53 -18.66 7.39
CA TYR A 63 11.78 -17.66 6.35
C TYR A 63 10.75 -17.70 5.22
N LYS A 64 10.21 -18.88 4.86
CA LYS A 64 9.07 -19.01 3.94
C LYS A 64 7.84 -18.26 4.43
N GLU A 65 7.51 -18.38 5.71
CA GLU A 65 6.40 -17.63 6.31
C GLU A 65 6.66 -16.13 6.32
N LEU A 66 7.85 -15.69 6.74
CA LEU A 66 8.23 -14.28 6.76
C LEU A 66 8.16 -13.65 5.36
N MET A 67 8.67 -14.36 4.34
CA MET A 67 8.63 -13.93 2.95
C MET A 67 7.18 -13.79 2.46
N GLY A 68 6.30 -14.72 2.82
CA GLY A 68 4.87 -14.65 2.51
C GLY A 68 4.19 -13.43 3.14
N ASN A 69 4.50 -13.14 4.41
CA ASN A 69 3.97 -11.97 5.13
C ASN A 69 4.46 -10.64 4.53
N LEU A 70 5.74 -10.56 4.14
CA LEU A 70 6.28 -9.38 3.44
C LEU A 70 5.70 -9.20 2.04
N GLY A 71 5.43 -10.30 1.33
CA GLY A 71 4.69 -10.29 0.07
C GLY A 71 3.29 -9.70 0.24
N LYS A 72 2.56 -10.16 1.26
CA LYS A 72 1.23 -9.63 1.61
C LYS A 72 1.27 -8.14 1.96
N LEU A 73 2.23 -7.71 2.78
CA LEU A 73 2.38 -6.30 3.13
C LEU A 73 2.69 -5.43 1.89
N ALA A 74 3.59 -5.88 1.02
CA ALA A 74 3.88 -5.17 -0.23
C ALA A 74 2.65 -5.07 -1.14
N HIS A 75 1.83 -6.12 -1.20
CA HIS A 75 0.55 -6.11 -1.93
C HIS A 75 -0.44 -5.09 -1.35
N GLU A 76 -0.57 -5.04 -0.02
CA GLU A 76 -1.45 -4.07 0.66
C GLU A 76 -0.99 -2.63 0.41
N VAL A 77 0.32 -2.36 0.46
CA VAL A 77 0.89 -1.04 0.17
C VAL A 77 0.64 -0.63 -1.29
N ARG A 78 0.84 -1.54 -2.26
CA ARG A 78 0.53 -1.26 -3.68
C ARG A 78 -0.97 -1.00 -3.90
N SER A 79 -1.83 -1.79 -3.24
CA SER A 79 -3.28 -1.61 -3.28
C SER A 79 -3.68 -0.23 -2.73
N HIS A 80 -3.03 0.21 -1.65
CA HIS A 80 -3.27 1.54 -1.10
C HIS A 80 -2.82 2.66 -2.05
N GLN A 81 -1.67 2.52 -2.72
CA GLN A 81 -1.24 3.46 -3.78
C GLN A 81 -2.26 3.57 -4.92
N GLU A 82 -2.83 2.44 -5.36
CA GLU A 82 -3.85 2.43 -6.40
C GLU A 82 -5.14 3.13 -5.95
N VAL A 83 -5.58 2.86 -4.71
CA VAL A 83 -6.75 3.52 -4.11
C VAL A 83 -6.53 5.02 -3.97
N LEU A 84 -5.35 5.45 -3.53
CA LEU A 84 -4.97 6.86 -3.41
C LEU A 84 -4.97 7.57 -4.78
N LYS A 85 -4.39 6.95 -5.81
CA LYS A 85 -4.40 7.48 -7.18
C LYS A 85 -5.81 7.59 -7.75
N ALA A 86 -6.63 6.55 -7.56
CA ALA A 86 -8.02 6.57 -8.00
C ALA A 86 -8.83 7.63 -7.23
N TYR A 87 -8.54 7.82 -5.94
CA TYR A 87 -9.16 8.85 -5.13
C TYR A 87 -8.80 10.25 -5.64
N ASP A 88 -7.51 10.53 -5.88
CA ASP A 88 -7.03 11.81 -6.44
C ASP A 88 -7.72 12.18 -7.75
N GLN A 89 -7.85 11.21 -8.67
CA GLN A 89 -8.55 11.40 -9.95
C GLN A 89 -10.06 11.65 -9.79
N SER A 90 -10.68 11.03 -8.79
CA SER A 90 -12.12 11.15 -8.52
C SER A 90 -12.50 12.27 -7.55
N TYR A 91 -11.51 12.94 -6.94
CA TYR A 91 -11.75 13.87 -5.84
C TYR A 91 -12.37 15.16 -6.35
N ALA A 92 -13.64 15.38 -5.99
CA ALA A 92 -14.34 16.63 -6.15
C ALA A 92 -14.33 17.39 -4.82
N ALA A 93 -13.71 18.57 -4.80
CA ALA A 93 -13.70 19.42 -3.63
C ALA A 93 -15.15 19.80 -3.26
N SER A 94 -15.49 19.65 -1.98
CA SER A 94 -16.81 20.01 -1.48
C SER A 94 -16.71 20.69 -0.12
N LEU A 95 -17.77 21.42 0.25
CA LEU A 95 -17.91 22.05 1.56
C LEU A 95 -18.36 21.06 2.64
N ALA A 96 -18.67 19.82 2.28
CA ALA A 96 -19.06 18.79 3.24
C ALA A 96 -17.83 18.24 3.96
N THR A 97 -17.91 18.17 5.29
CA THR A 97 -16.91 17.48 6.09
C THR A 97 -16.87 16.02 5.68
N THR A 98 -15.74 15.59 5.12
CA THR A 98 -15.50 14.21 4.73
C THR A 98 -14.50 13.60 5.70
N ASP A 99 -14.83 12.46 6.28
CA ASP A 99 -13.84 11.64 6.98
C ASP A 99 -12.98 10.92 5.93
N PHE A 100 -11.87 11.56 5.57
CA PHE A 100 -10.96 11.05 4.55
C PHE A 100 -10.36 9.70 4.93
N GLN A 101 -10.10 9.47 6.22
CA GLN A 101 -9.52 8.22 6.68
C GLN A 101 -10.53 7.08 6.47
N ALA A 102 -11.77 7.24 6.94
CA ALA A 102 -12.80 6.23 6.79
C ALA A 102 -13.07 5.89 5.30
N VAL A 103 -13.06 6.91 4.42
CA VAL A 103 -13.23 6.69 2.97
C VAL A 103 -12.07 5.90 2.37
N LEU A 104 -10.83 6.22 2.73
CA LEU A 104 -9.66 5.49 2.25
C LEU A 104 -9.62 4.06 2.78
N ASP A 105 -9.89 3.86 4.07
CA ASP A 105 -9.93 2.54 4.70
C ASP A 105 -11.00 1.64 4.05
N GLN A 106 -12.19 2.19 3.81
CA GLN A 106 -13.26 1.45 3.14
C GLN A 106 -12.91 1.09 1.70
N ARG A 107 -12.35 2.04 0.94
CA ARG A 107 -11.92 1.78 -0.46
C ARG A 107 -10.79 0.76 -0.52
N LEU A 108 -9.83 0.81 0.41
CA LEU A 108 -8.76 -0.16 0.52
C LEU A 108 -9.30 -1.55 0.84
N LYS A 109 -10.21 -1.65 1.81
CA LYS A 109 -10.88 -2.91 2.14
C LYS A 109 -11.61 -3.50 0.93
N ASP A 110 -12.39 -2.70 0.22
CA ASP A 110 -13.13 -3.15 -0.97
C ASP A 110 -12.20 -3.54 -2.12
N HIS A 111 -11.05 -2.87 -2.24
CA HIS A 111 -10.03 -3.22 -3.22
C HIS A 111 -9.37 -4.57 -2.87
N LEU A 112 -8.90 -4.75 -1.64
CA LEU A 112 -8.26 -5.99 -1.18
C LEU A 112 -9.19 -7.20 -1.22
N GLN A 113 -10.50 -7.01 -1.02
CA GLN A 113 -11.48 -8.08 -1.18
C GLN A 113 -11.62 -8.54 -2.64
N ARG A 114 -11.52 -7.61 -3.60
CA ARG A 114 -11.60 -7.92 -5.05
C ARG A 114 -10.28 -8.43 -5.62
N ASN A 115 -9.18 -7.93 -5.09
CA ASN A 115 -7.82 -8.25 -5.50
C ASN A 115 -7.04 -8.81 -4.29
N PRO A 116 -7.36 -10.03 -3.83
CA PRO A 116 -6.64 -10.64 -2.72
C PRO A 116 -5.19 -10.92 -3.09
N TYR A 117 -4.30 -10.87 -2.10
CA TYR A 117 -2.91 -11.26 -2.29
C TYR A 117 -2.83 -12.73 -2.74
N ASN A 118 -2.13 -12.97 -3.85
CA ASN A 118 -1.81 -14.30 -4.33
C ASN A 118 -0.28 -14.51 -4.35
N PRO A 119 0.26 -15.33 -3.43
CA PRO A 119 1.70 -15.54 -3.32
C PRO A 119 2.30 -16.22 -4.57
N ARG A 120 1.51 -16.93 -5.37
CA ARG A 120 2.00 -17.60 -6.59
C ARG A 120 2.25 -16.63 -7.75
N SER A 121 1.66 -15.45 -7.70
CA SER A 121 1.87 -14.38 -8.68
C SER A 121 2.85 -13.31 -8.21
N ASP A 122 3.31 -13.39 -6.95
CA ASP A 122 4.37 -12.50 -6.44
C ASP A 122 5.73 -13.00 -6.93
N GLY A 123 6.46 -12.16 -7.68
CA GLY A 123 7.75 -12.54 -8.29
C GLY A 123 8.79 -12.94 -7.26
N HIS A 124 8.91 -12.19 -6.16
CA HIS A 124 9.87 -12.50 -5.09
C HIS A 124 9.50 -13.79 -4.37
N MET A 125 8.21 -14.02 -4.11
CA MET A 125 7.77 -15.27 -3.48
C MET A 125 7.97 -16.46 -4.42
N LYS A 126 7.72 -16.29 -5.72
CA LYS A 126 7.95 -17.33 -6.72
C LYS A 126 9.43 -17.70 -6.79
N GLU A 127 10.31 -16.71 -6.95
CA GLU A 127 11.77 -16.91 -6.97
C GLU A 127 12.26 -17.61 -5.69
N PHE A 128 11.76 -17.17 -4.53
CA PHE A 128 12.12 -17.75 -3.25
C PHE A 128 11.65 -19.21 -3.09
N LEU A 129 10.47 -19.56 -3.60
CA LEU A 129 9.98 -20.95 -3.59
C LEU A 129 10.74 -21.86 -4.58
N GLU A 130 11.30 -21.30 -5.64
CA GLU A 130 12.11 -22.02 -6.62
C GLU A 130 13.55 -22.23 -6.13
N ALA A 131 14.08 -21.30 -5.32
CA ALA A 131 15.44 -21.36 -4.79
C ALA A 131 15.60 -22.28 -3.57
N VAL A 132 14.54 -22.46 -2.76
CA VAL A 132 14.60 -23.11 -1.44
C VAL A 132 13.63 -24.27 -1.28
#